data_AF-A0A534Y8S9-F1
#
_entry.id   AF-A0A534Y8S9-F1
#
_cell.length_a   1.000
_cell.length_b   1.000
_cell.length_c   1.000
_cell.angle_alpha   90.00
_cell.angle_beta   90.00
_cell.angle_gamma   90.00
#
_symmetry.space_group_name_H-M   'P 1'
#
loop_
_entity.id
_entity.type
_entity.pdbx_description
1 polymer ?
#
loop_
_entity_poly.entity_id
_entity_poly.type
_entity_poly.pdbx_seq_one_letter_code
_entity_poly.pdbx_strand_id
1 'polypeptide(L)'
;MIDVVKLFKEAALEVDNRKLDEVSSTSIISQLGMDSVAQMELVSWFEERLRVRIPDEELQKIRTISDLRDVLARLLPPGTQIAA
;
A
#
# COMPACT_ATOMS: atom_id res chain seq x y z
N MET A 1 -5.01 13.64 6.26
CA MET A 1 -5.72 12.61 5.47
C MET A 1 -4.68 11.83 4.70
N ILE A 2 -4.69 10.50 4.79
CA ILE A 2 -3.81 9.61 4.06
C ILE A 2 -4.53 9.19 2.79
N ASP A 3 -3.96 9.50 1.63
CA ASP A 3 -4.44 9.01 0.34
C ASP A 3 -3.61 7.78 -0.03
N VAL A 4 -4.23 6.60 0.01
CA VAL A 4 -3.53 5.32 -0.17
C VAL A 4 -3.07 5.15 -1.62
N VAL A 5 -3.83 5.64 -2.61
CA VAL A 5 -3.41 5.58 -4.01
C VAL A 5 -2.18 6.45 -4.22
N LYS A 6 -2.18 7.68 -3.71
CA LYS A 6 -1.02 8.56 -3.81
C LYS A 6 0.19 7.95 -3.12
N LEU A 7 0.00 7.45 -1.90
CA LEU A 7 1.05 6.87 -1.08
C LEU A 7 1.65 5.61 -1.76
N PHE A 8 0.81 4.81 -2.40
CA PHE A 8 1.25 3.65 -3.19
C PHE A 8 2.07 4.05 -4.42
N LYS A 9 1.66 5.12 -5.13
CA LYS A 9 2.43 5.65 -6.27
C LYS A 9 3.79 6.18 -5.83
N GLU A 10 3.87 6.87 -4.69
CA GLU A 10 5.13 7.33 -4.08
C GLU A 10 6.03 6.13 -3.77
N ALA A 11 5.50 5.13 -3.08
CA ALA A 11 6.24 3.93 -2.70
C ALA A 11 6.77 3.16 -3.93
N ALA A 12 5.94 2.97 -4.96
CA ALA A 12 6.36 2.28 -6.19
C ALA A 12 7.47 3.04 -6.94
N LEU A 13 7.44 4.37 -6.90
CA LEU A 13 8.48 5.20 -7.49
C LEU A 13 9.79 5.13 -6.68
N GLU A 14 9.73 5.11 -5.35
CA GLU A 14 10.93 5.05 -4.51
C GLU A 14 11.58 3.66 -4.49
N VAL A 15 10.76 2.60 -4.47
CA VAL A 15 11.23 1.21 -4.35
C VAL A 15 11.68 0.62 -5.68
N ASP A 16 10.90 0.83 -6.75
CA ASP A 16 11.07 0.15 -8.03
C ASP A 16 11.28 1.13 -9.19
N ASN A 17 11.50 2.42 -8.89
CA ASN A 17 11.57 3.51 -9.89
C ASN A 17 10.38 3.49 -10.87
N ARG A 18 9.23 3.01 -10.39
CA ARG A 18 8.06 2.73 -11.21
C ARG A 18 7.05 3.85 -11.10
N LYS A 19 6.83 4.53 -12.22
CA LYS A 19 5.78 5.53 -12.32
C LYS A 19 4.45 4.86 -12.66
N LEU A 20 3.52 4.92 -11.72
CA LEU A 20 2.18 4.36 -11.86
C LEU A 20 1.16 5.47 -12.13
N ASP A 21 0.81 5.68 -13.41
CA ASP A 21 -0.13 6.73 -13.80
C ASP A 21 -1.60 6.32 -13.57
N GLU A 22 -1.98 5.08 -13.90
CA GLU A 22 -3.37 4.57 -13.86
C GLU A 22 -3.65 3.61 -12.68
N VAL A 23 -3.44 4.10 -11.45
CA VAL A 23 -3.83 3.35 -10.23
C VAL A 23 -5.10 3.91 -9.63
N SER A 24 -6.01 3.01 -9.27
CA SER A 24 -7.28 3.27 -8.61
C SER A 24 -7.46 2.33 -7.41
N SER A 25 -8.46 2.59 -6.58
CA SER A 25 -8.82 1.74 -5.43
C SER A 25 -9.11 0.28 -5.82
N THR A 26 -9.63 0.03 -7.03
CA THR A 26 -9.93 -1.32 -7.55
C THR A 26 -8.76 -1.99 -8.25
N SER A 27 -7.63 -1.29 -8.43
CA SER A 27 -6.46 -1.85 -9.11
C SER A 27 -5.88 -3.02 -8.32
N ILE A 28 -5.57 -4.12 -9.03
CA ILE A 28 -4.98 -5.34 -8.45
C ILE A 28 -3.46 -5.16 -8.39
N ILE A 29 -2.87 -5.26 -7.20
CA ILE A 29 -1.46 -4.96 -6.96
C ILE A 29 -0.52 -5.84 -7.80
N SER A 30 -0.82 -7.14 -7.90
CA SER A 30 -0.03 -8.08 -8.71
C SER A 30 -0.09 -7.82 -10.21
N GLN A 31 -1.07 -7.03 -10.69
CA GLN A 31 -1.20 -6.65 -12.09
C GLN A 31 -0.51 -5.32 -12.41
N LEU A 32 0.05 -4.62 -11.41
CA LEU A 32 0.78 -3.35 -11.60
C LEU A 32 2.23 -3.57 -12.07
N GLY A 33 2.60 -4.82 -12.36
CA GLY A 33 3.89 -5.18 -12.96
C GLY A 33 5.07 -5.15 -12.00
N MET A 34 4.82 -5.06 -10.70
CA MET A 34 5.86 -5.14 -9.66
C MET A 34 6.09 -6.61 -9.30
N ASP A 35 7.35 -6.99 -9.22
CA ASP A 35 7.72 -8.34 -8.81
C ASP A 35 7.46 -8.57 -7.31
N SER A 36 7.65 -9.81 -6.85
CA SER A 36 7.42 -10.18 -5.46
C SER A 36 8.38 -9.49 -4.49
N VAL A 37 9.59 -9.12 -4.93
CA VAL A 37 10.58 -8.45 -4.06
C VAL A 37 10.15 -7.00 -3.85
N ALA A 38 9.83 -6.29 -4.92
CA ALA A 38 9.29 -4.93 -4.87
C ALA A 38 8.01 -4.87 -4.03
N GLN A 39 7.13 -5.86 -4.14
CA GLN A 39 5.94 -5.94 -3.27
C GLN A 39 6.28 -6.05 -1.79
N MET A 40 7.33 -6.81 -1.43
CA MET A 40 7.77 -6.89 -0.04
C MET A 40 8.45 -5.62 0.45
N GLU A 41 9.26 -4.97 -0.39
CA GLU A 41 9.88 -3.68 -0.09
C GLU A 41 8.84 -2.56 0.08
N LEU A 42 7.77 -2.58 -0.73
CA LEU A 42 6.63 -1.68 -0.56
C LEU A 42 6.01 -1.80 0.83
N VAL A 43 5.81 -3.03 1.30
CA VAL A 43 5.27 -3.29 2.65
C VAL A 43 6.18 -2.67 3.71
N SER A 44 7.48 -2.94 3.64
CA SER A 44 8.47 -2.34 4.56
C SER A 44 8.42 -0.81 4.53
N TRP A 45 8.31 -0.21 3.34
CA TRP A 45 8.19 1.23 3.17
C TRP A 45 6.93 1.81 3.84
N PHE A 46 5.78 1.13 3.72
CA PHE A 46 4.55 1.56 4.40
C PHE A 46 4.68 1.46 5.92
N GLU A 47 5.23 0.35 6.44
CA GLU A 47 5.46 0.16 7.87
C GLU A 47 6.32 1.27 8.47
N GLU A 48 7.45 1.58 7.82
CA GLU A 48 8.37 2.61 8.28
C GLU A 48 7.74 4.01 8.23
N ARG A 49 7.10 4.34 7.11
CA ARG A 49 6.52 5.67 6.90
C ARG A 49 5.32 5.95 7.79
N LEU A 50 4.49 4.94 8.03
CA LEU A 50 3.29 5.06 8.85
C LEU A 50 3.53 4.68 10.32
N ARG A 51 4.74 4.19 10.66
CA ARG A 51 5.11 3.70 12.00
C ARG A 51 4.16 2.60 12.49
N VAL A 52 3.79 1.69 11.58
CA VAL A 52 2.93 0.53 11.84
C VAL A 52 3.66 -0.78 11.54
N ARG A 53 3.07 -1.90 11.94
CA ARG A 53 3.47 -3.25 11.52
C ARG A 53 2.29 -3.93 10.88
N ILE A 54 2.47 -4.46 9.67
CA ILE A 54 1.45 -5.21 8.94
C ILE A 54 1.72 -6.70 9.19
N PRO A 55 0.83 -7.42 9.90
CA PRO A 55 0.99 -8.85 10.14
C PRO A 55 0.93 -9.65 8.83
N ASP A 56 1.64 -10.77 8.76
CA ASP A 56 1.61 -11.67 7.60
C ASP A 56 0.19 -12.11 7.22
N GLU A 57 -0.67 -12.35 8.21
CA GLU A 57 -2.08 -12.71 7.99
C GLU A 57 -2.87 -11.62 7.27
N GLU A 58 -2.57 -10.35 7.52
CA GLU A 58 -3.19 -9.22 6.83
C GLU A 58 -2.55 -9.00 5.46
N LEU A 59 -1.23 -9.16 5.33
CA LEU A 59 -0.53 -9.10 4.04
C LEU A 59 -1.11 -10.08 3.03
N GLN A 60 -1.38 -11.32 3.45
CA GLN A 60 -1.98 -12.34 2.58
C GLN A 60 -3.39 -11.99 2.09
N LYS A 61 -4.10 -11.07 2.76
CA LYS A 61 -5.43 -10.60 2.35
C LYS A 61 -5.37 -9.45 1.36
N ILE A 62 -4.24 -8.77 1.23
CA ILE A 62 -4.08 -7.61 0.35
C ILE A 62 -3.99 -8.08 -1.11
N ARG A 63 -5.01 -7.76 -1.92
CA ARG A 63 -5.01 -8.01 -3.37
C ARG A 63 -5.14 -6.75 -4.18
N THR A 64 -5.89 -5.78 -3.66
CA THR A 64 -6.18 -4.49 -4.30
C THR A 64 -5.71 -3.32 -3.44
N ILE A 65 -5.69 -2.13 -4.03
CA ILE A 65 -5.40 -0.89 -3.28
C ILE A 65 -6.46 -0.62 -2.20
N SER A 66 -7.72 -0.99 -2.43
CA SER A 66 -8.77 -0.92 -1.42
C SER A 66 -8.48 -1.84 -0.23
N ASP A 67 -7.99 -3.07 -0.48
CA ASP A 67 -7.64 -3.98 0.63
C ASP A 67 -6.48 -3.42 1.46
N LEU A 68 -5.47 -2.84 0.79
CA LEU A 68 -4.37 -2.14 1.47
C LEU A 68 -4.91 -0.99 2.34
N ARG A 69 -5.83 -0.17 1.81
CA ARG A 69 -6.50 0.88 2.59
C ARG A 69 -7.14 0.30 3.85
N ASP A 70 -7.90 -0.79 3.71
CA ASP A 70 -8.65 -1.39 4.80
C ASP A 70 -7.76 -2.04 5.86
N VAL A 71 -6.60 -2.57 5.47
CA VAL A 71 -5.57 -3.03 6.40
C VAL A 71 -4.95 -1.84 7.15
N LEU A 72 -4.51 -0.80 6.43
CA LEU A 72 -3.90 0.38 7.04
C LEU A 72 -4.86 1.09 8.01
N ALA A 73 -6.15 1.18 7.66
CA ALA A 73 -7.19 1.75 8.52
C ALA A 73 -7.35 1.03 9.86
N ARG A 74 -7.10 -0.29 9.89
CA ARG A 74 -7.19 -1.10 11.11
C ARG A 74 -5.94 -0.99 11.98
N LEU A 75 -4.78 -0.68 11.39
CA LEU A 75 -3.50 -0.58 12.08
C LEU A 75 -3.20 0.83 12.59
N LEU A 76 -3.78 1.85 11.96
CA LEU A 76 -3.55 3.25 12.31
C LEU A 76 -4.40 3.69 13.51
N PRO A 77 -3.95 4.72 14.27
CA PRO A 77 -4.68 5.23 15.42
C PRO A 77 -6.11 5.67 15.08
N PRO A 78 -7.10 5.46 15.98
CA PRO A 78 -8.46 5.96 15.82
C PRO A 78 -8.47 7.48 15.55
N GLY A 79 -9.22 7.90 14.54
CA GLY A 79 -9.26 9.30 14.09
C GLY A 79 -8.31 9.63 12.93
N THR A 80 -7.48 8.67 12.49
CA THR A 80 -6.71 8.82 11.25
C THR A 80 -7.65 8.78 10.04
N GLN A 81 -7.71 9.87 9.28
CA GLN A 81 -8.58 9.97 8.12
C GLN A 81 -7.88 9.38 6.89
N ILE A 82 -8.44 8.32 6.32
CA ILE A 82 -7.87 7.58 5.19
C ILE A 82 -8.83 7.62 4.00
N ALA A 83 -8.29 7.88 2.82
CA ALA A 83 -8.95 7.85 1.52
C ALA A 83 -8.27 6.82 0.60
N ALA A 84 -9.05 6.26 -0.33
CA ALA A 84 -8.58 5.37 -1.40
C ALA A 84 -8.91 5.97 -2.76
#